data_AF-A0A9D8N3E4-F1
#
_entry.id   AF-A0A9D8N3E4-F1
#
_cell.length_a   1.000
_cell.length_b   1.000
_cell.length_c   1.000
_cell.angle_alpha   90.00
_cell.angle_beta   90.00
_cell.angle_gamma   90.00
#
_symmetry.space_group_name_H-M   'P 1'
#
loop_
_entity.id
_entity.type
_entity.pdbx_description
1 polymer ?
#
loop_
_entity_poly.entity_id
_entity_poly.type
_entity_poly.pdbx_seq_one_letter_code
_entity_poly.pdbx_strand_id
1 'polypeptide(L)' 'MDAEMIKTIQDYFKTQPVLKAWLFGSYARGEETPDSDVDILVDLDYSKPIGL' A
#
# COMPACT_ATOMS: atom_id res chain seq x y z
N MET A 1 -1.63 -12.98 0.11
CA MET A 1 -2.50 -11.79 -0.01
C MET A 1 -3.70 -12.12 -0.89
N ASP A 2 -4.93 -11.83 -0.47
CA ASP A 2 -6.11 -12.08 -1.32
C ASP A 2 -6.40 -10.91 -2.29
N ALA A 3 -7.22 -11.18 -3.31
CA ALA A 3 -7.55 -10.19 -4.34
C ALA A 3 -8.43 -9.05 -3.81
N GLU A 4 -9.24 -9.30 -2.77
CA GLU A 4 -10.12 -8.28 -2.19
C GLU A 4 -9.34 -7.24 -1.38
N MET A 5 -8.32 -7.68 -0.64
CA MET A 5 -7.42 -6.80 0.11
C MET A 5 -6.59 -5.94 -0.83
N ILE A 6 -6.05 -6.50 -1.91
CA ILE A 6 -5.34 -5.72 -2.95
C ILE A 6 -6.26 -4.62 -3.49
N LYS A 7 -7.50 -4.96 -3.83
CA LYS A 7 -8.47 -4.00 -4.36
C LYS A 7 -8.79 -2.91 -3.34
N THR A 8 -8.98 -3.27 -2.08
CA THR A 8 -9.27 -2.31 -1.00
C THR A 8 -8.12 -1.31 -0.82
N ILE A 9 -6.88 -1.78 -0.82
CA ILE A 9 -5.68 -0.94 -0.72
C ILE A 9 -5.57 0.00 -1.94
N GLN A 10 -5.80 -0.53 -3.15
CA GLN A 10 -5.79 0.27 -4.37
C GLN A 10 -6.86 1.36 -4.37
N ASP A 11 -8.09 1.02 -3.96
CA ASP A 11 -9.19 1.97 -3.90
C ASP A 11 -8.95 3.04 -2.83
N TYR A 12 -8.34 2.68 -1.69
CA TYR A 12 -7.91 3.65 -0.69
C TYR A 12 -6.88 4.63 -1.26
N PHE A 13 -5.79 4.16 -1.87
CA PHE A 13 -4.74 5.08 -2.36
C PHE A 13 -5.18 5.99 -3.50
N LYS A 14 -6.20 5.62 -4.29
CA LYS A 14 -6.83 6.54 -5.27
C LYS A 14 -7.44 7.79 -4.62
N THR A 15 -7.79 7.73 -3.34
CA THR A 15 -8.34 8.87 -2.58
C THR A 15 -7.28 9.73 -1.93
N GLN A 16 -6.01 9.30 -1.95
CA GLN A 16 -4.88 9.95 -1.30
C GLN A 16 -3.98 10.64 -2.35
N PRO A 17 -3.10 11.58 -1.96
CA PRO A 17 -2.10 12.16 -2.86
C PRO A 17 -0.95 11.17 -3.14
N VAL A 18 -1.28 9.98 -3.66
CA VAL A 18 -0.33 8.92 -4.01
C VAL A 18 -0.23 8.81 -5.52
N LEU A 19 0.98 8.89 -6.06
CA LEU A 19 1.27 8.68 -7.49
C LEU A 19 1.43 7.19 -7.79
N LYS A 20 2.14 6.47 -6.92
CA LYS A 20 2.42 5.04 -7.05
C LYS A 20 2.56 4.39 -5.68
N ALA A 21 2.19 3.12 -5.60
CA ALA A 21 2.38 2.30 -4.41
C ALA A 21 2.97 0.95 -4.81
N TRP A 22 3.94 0.45 -4.04
CA TRP A 22 4.56 -0.85 -4.22
C TRP A 22 4.44 -1.67 -2.95
N LEU A 23 4.02 -2.92 -3.11
CA LEU A 23 4.04 -3.92 -2.04
C LEU A 23 5.49 -4.41 -1.87
N PHE A 24 5.99 -4.37 -0.64
CA PHE A 24 7.26 -4.99 -0.27
C PHE A 24 7.08 -5.84 0.99
N GLY A 25 8.18 -6.25 1.63
CA GLY A 25 8.08 -7.02 2.88
C GLY A 25 7.72 -8.49 2.68
N SER A 26 7.18 -9.10 3.74
CA SER A 26 6.88 -10.54 3.82
C SER A 26 5.90 -10.99 2.74
N TYR A 27 4.81 -10.23 2.52
CA TYR A 27 3.81 -10.50 1.49
C TYR A 27 4.35 -10.45 0.05
N ALA A 28 5.41 -9.68 -0.21
CA ALA A 28 6.06 -9.67 -1.52
C ALA A 28 7.03 -10.85 -1.72
N ARG A 29 7.56 -11.40 -0.62
CA ARG A 29 8.53 -12.52 -0.65
C ARG A 29 7.88 -13.90 -0.44
N GLY A 30 6.61 -13.95 -0.04
CA GLY A 30 5.94 -15.21 0.33
C GLY A 30 6.35 -15.73 1.72
N GLU A 31 6.82 -14.84 2.59
CA GLU A 31 7.26 -15.15 3.96
C GLU A 31 6.24 -14.68 5.01
N GLU A 32 5.03 -14.32 4.59
CA GLU A 32 3.99 -13.84 5.49
C GLU A 32 3.50 -14.95 6.44
N THR A 33 3.16 -14.53 7.65
CA THR A 33 2.50 -15.33 8.68
C THR A 33 1.08 -14.79 8.92
N PRO A 34 0.20 -15.52 9.64
CA PRO A 34 -1.12 -15.01 10.00
C PRO A 34 -1.11 -13.68 10.78
N ASP A 35 0.01 -13.36 11.44
CA ASP A 35 0.21 -12.15 12.23
C ASP A 35 1.03 -11.08 11.49
N SER A 36 1.36 -11.29 10.21
CA SER A 36 2.15 -10.33 9.43
C SER A 36 1.34 -9.10 9.05
N ASP A 37 2.00 -7.95 9.07
CA ASP A 37 1.51 -6.69 8.53
C ASP A 37 1.78 -6.59 7.01
N VAL A 38 1.33 -5.48 6.41
CA VAL A 38 1.49 -5.20 4.99
C VAL A 38 2.39 -3.97 4.82
N ASP A 39 3.57 -4.20 4.27
CA ASP A 39 4.56 -3.15 3.97
C ASP A 39 4.31 -2.52 2.60
N ILE A 40 4.10 -1.19 2.56
CA ILE A 40 3.82 -0.44 1.32
C ILE A 40 4.74 0.77 1.20
N LEU A 41 5.47 0.85 0.10
CA LEU A 41 6.23 2.02 -0.29
C LEU A 41 5.35 2.89 -1.17
N VAL A 42 5.24 4.18 -0.86
CA VAL A 42 4.44 5.13 -1.65
C VAL A 42 5.30 6.24 -2.23
N ASP A 43 5.04 6.57 -3.49
CA ASP A 43 5.48 7.80 -4.12
C ASP A 43 4.34 8.81 -4.03
N LEU A 44 4.58 9.95 -3.39
CA LEU A 44 3.55 10.92 -3.05
C LEU A 44 3.53 12.08 -4.05
N ASP A 45 2.34 12.64 -4.26
CA ASP A 45 2.16 13.89 -4.98
C ASP A 45 2.47 15.07 -4.06
N TYR A 46 3.74 15.47 -4.04
CA TYR A 46 4.24 16.60 -3.22
C TYR A 46 3.69 17.98 -3.66
N SER A 47 2.94 18.06 -4.76
CA SER A 47 2.22 19.30 -5.10
C SER A 47 0.99 19.54 -4.22
N LYS A 48 0.53 18.49 -3.51
CA LYS A 48 -0.59 18.54 -2.58
C LYS A 48 -0.09 18.59 -1.14
N PRO A 49 -0.86 19.18 -0.21
CA PRO A 49 -0.56 19.08 1.21
C PRO A 49 -0.52 17.61 1.64
N ILE A 50 0.56 17.23 2.32
CA ILE A 50 0.77 15.90 2.88
C ILE A 50 0.85 16.05 4.39
N GLY A 51 0.00 15.32 5.12
CA GLY A 51 -0.13 15.42 6.58
C GLY A 51 -1.46 16.04 7.01
N LEU A 52 -1.73 15.94 8.31
CA LEU A 52 -2.85 16.62 8.97
C LEU A 52 -2.51 18.10 9.23
#